data_AF-M1BBC3-F1
#
_entry.id   AF-M1BBC3-F1
#
_cell.length_a   1.000
_cell.length_b   1.000
_cell.length_c   1.000
_cell.angle_alpha   90.00
_cell.angle_beta   90.00
_cell.angle_gamma   90.00
#
_symmetry.space_group_name_H-M   'P 1'
#
loop_
_entity.id
_entity.type
_entity.pdbx_description
1 polymer ?
#
loop_
_entity_poly.entity_id
_entity_poly.type
_entity_poly.pdbx_seq_one_letter_code
_entity_poly.pdbx_strand_id
1 'polypeptide(L)' 'MDMSVLYLVPSVISEEDNDDLNRPPTFEEVRRVVFELNGDSVCGLDGFTSHFYQVYWDIVDNDMF' A
#
# COMPACT_ATOMS: atom_id res chain seq x y z
N MET A 1 24.19 -6.65 -19.52
CA MET A 1 23.69 -5.26 -19.58
C MET A 1 24.85 -4.38 -19.20
N ASP A 2 25.12 -3.34 -20.00
CA ASP A 2 26.17 -2.38 -19.68
C ASP A 2 25.68 -1.47 -18.54
N MET A 3 26.36 -1.52 -17.39
CA MET A 3 26.01 -0.72 -16.21
C MET A 3 26.53 0.72 -16.31
N SER A 4 27.31 1.03 -17.36
CA SER A 4 27.82 2.38 -17.60
C SER A 4 26.66 3.37 -17.76
N VAL A 5 25.59 3.03 -18.48
CA VAL A 5 24.49 3.98 -18.74
C VAL A 5 23.77 4.52 -17.49
N LEU A 6 23.92 3.88 -16.32
CA LEU A 6 23.34 4.35 -15.06
C LEU A 6 23.83 5.73 -14.63
N TYR A 7 25.05 6.15 -15.02
CA TYR A 7 25.53 7.51 -14.73
C TYR A 7 24.77 8.63 -15.47
N LEU A 8 23.96 8.28 -16.48
CA LEU A 8 23.10 9.23 -17.20
C LEU A 8 21.78 9.48 -16.49
N VAL A 9 21.42 8.65 -15.50
CA VAL A 9 20.18 8.80 -14.73
C VAL A 9 20.49 9.64 -13.49
N PRO A 10 19.86 10.82 -13.34
CA PRO A 10 19.99 11.62 -12.14
C PRO A 10 19.51 10.84 -10.90
N SER A 11 20.35 10.75 -9.87
CA SER A 11 19.97 10.17 -8.57
C SER A 11 19.19 11.21 -7.78
N VAL A 12 17.86 11.20 -7.93
CA VAL A 12 16.94 12.13 -7.24
C VAL A 12 16.28 11.51 -6.02
N ILE A 13 16.38 10.20 -5.84
CA ILE A 13 15.85 9.46 -4.71
C ILE A 13 16.97 9.33 -3.68
N SER A 14 16.73 9.82 -2.47
CA SER A 14 17.64 9.69 -1.35
C SER A 14 17.56 8.28 -0.72
N GLU A 15 18.51 7.95 0.16
CA GLU A 15 18.40 6.74 0.98
C GLU A 15 17.16 6.80 1.88
N GLU A 16 16.85 7.98 2.44
CA GLU A 16 15.64 8.22 3.25
C GLU A 16 14.36 7.96 2.47
N ASP A 17 14.24 8.43 1.23
CA ASP A 17 13.07 8.15 0.37
C ASP A 17 12.89 6.65 0.13
N ASN A 18 13.99 5.92 -0.04
CA ASN A 18 13.95 4.47 -0.21
C ASN A 18 13.54 3.78 1.09
N ASP A 19 14.08 4.20 2.23
CA ASP A 19 13.74 3.64 3.52
C ASP A 19 12.25 3.87 3.83
N ASP A 20 11.74 5.08 3.57
CA ASP A 20 10.33 5.43 3.74
C ASP A 20 9.40 4.65 2.80
N LEU A 21 9.81 4.40 1.55
CA LEU A 21 9.01 3.63 0.60
C LEU A 21 9.01 2.12 0.93
N ASN A 22 10.11 1.61 1.48
CA ASN A 22 10.26 0.20 1.83
C ASN A 22 9.80 -0.13 3.26
N ARG A 23 9.46 0.88 4.08
CA ARG A 23 9.00 0.61 5.45
C ARG A 23 7.67 -0.17 5.43
N PRO A 24 7.48 -1.12 6.35
CA PRO A 24 6.19 -1.74 6.55
C PRO A 24 5.10 -0.67 6.82
N PRO A 25 3.90 -0.81 6.25
CA PRO A 25 2.81 0.09 6.56
C PRO A 25 2.47 -0.02 8.05
N THR A 26 2.04 1.08 8.67
CA THR A 26 1.52 1.05 10.04
C THR A 26 0.06 0.63 10.07
N PHE A 27 -0.41 0.11 11.20
CA PHE A 27 -1.82 -0.23 11.39
C PHE A 27 -2.76 0.95 11.10
N GLU A 28 -2.38 2.15 11.55
CA GLU A 28 -3.15 3.38 11.30
C GLU A 28 -3.22 3.74 9.81
N GLU A 29 -2.14 3.52 9.05
CA GLU A 29 -2.13 3.73 7.60
C GLU A 29 -3.03 2.75 6.88
N VAL A 30 -2.95 1.45 7.22
CA VAL A 30 -3.82 0.43 6.65
C VAL A 30 -5.28 0.76 6.93
N ARG A 31 -5.61 1.06 8.19
CA ARG A 31 -6.96 1.45 8.60
C ARG A 31 -7.44 2.68 7.83
N ARG A 32 -6.64 3.74 7.78
CA ARG A 32 -7.03 4.98 7.07
C ARG A 32 -7.34 4.68 5.60
N VAL A 33 -6.46 3.98 4.89
CA VAL A 33 -6.67 3.67 3.47
C VAL A 33 -7.92 2.81 3.26
N VAL A 34 -8.13 1.78 4.08
CA VAL A 34 -9.33 0.92 3.97
C VAL A 34 -10.63 1.73 4.08
N PHE A 35 -10.68 2.73 4.97
CA PHE A 35 -11.86 3.58 5.16
C PHE A 35 -11.97 4.74 4.16
N GLU A 36 -10.89 5.11 3.48
CA GLU A 36 -10.90 6.10 2.38
C GLU A 36 -11.29 5.48 1.04
N LEU A 37 -11.20 4.15 0.89
CA LEU A 37 -11.63 3.45 -0.32
C LEU A 37 -13.13 3.58 -0.55
N ASN A 38 -13.52 3.75 -1.82
CA ASN A 38 -14.92 3.70 -2.23
C ASN A 38 -15.47 2.28 -2.03
N GLY A 39 -16.40 2.10 -1.07
CA GLY A 39 -17.06 0.83 -0.74
C GLY A 39 -17.78 0.16 -1.92
N ASP A 40 -18.26 0.98 -2.86
CA ASP A 40 -19.03 0.55 -4.03
C ASP A 40 -18.14 0.32 -5.27
N SER A 41 -16.81 0.29 -5.11
CA SER A 41 -15.92 -0.05 -6.21
C SER A 41 -16.15 -1.48 -6.69
N VAL A 42 -15.74 -1.77 -7.93
CA VAL A 42 -15.77 -3.14 -8.46
C VAL A 42 -14.97 -4.06 -7.54
N CYS A 43 -15.54 -5.23 -7.24
CA CYS A 43 -14.89 -6.23 -6.42
C CYS A 43 -13.56 -6.70 -7.04
N GLY A 44 -12.63 -7.12 -6.18
CA GLY A 44 -11.40 -7.77 -6.62
C GLY A 44 -11.66 -9.14 -7.23
N LEU A 45 -10.59 -9.83 -7.64
CA LEU A 45 -10.67 -11.24 -8.05
C LEU A 45 -11.12 -12.17 -6.92
N ASP A 46 -11.07 -11.68 -5.67
CA ASP A 46 -11.58 -12.33 -4.47
C ASP A 46 -13.11 -12.23 -4.31
N GLY A 47 -13.79 -11.40 -5.11
CA GLY A 47 -15.23 -11.18 -5.04
C GLY A 47 -15.67 -10.24 -3.91
N PHE A 48 -14.74 -9.60 -3.19
CA PHE A 48 -15.05 -8.64 -2.14
C PHE A 48 -14.79 -7.20 -2.59
N THR A 49 -15.59 -6.26 -2.11
CA THR A 49 -15.29 -4.83 -2.21
C THR A 49 -14.64 -4.35 -0.92
N SER A 50 -14.09 -3.14 -0.93
CA SER A 50 -13.57 -2.48 0.28
C SER A 50 -14.62 -2.36 1.38
N HIS A 51 -15.92 -2.34 1.03
CA HIS A 51 -17.01 -2.31 2.00
C HIS A 51 -17.00 -3.49 2.97
N PHE A 52 -16.59 -4.68 2.53
CA PHE A 52 -16.44 -5.84 3.41
C PHE A 52 -15.46 -5.54 4.55
N TYR A 53 -14.27 -5.05 4.19
CA TYR A 53 -13.20 -4.73 5.15
C TYR A 53 -13.56 -3.56 6.06
N GLN A 54 -14.34 -2.59 5.57
CA GLN A 54 -14.85 -1.49 6.38
C GLN A 54 -15.88 -1.96 7.43
N VAL A 55 -16.80 -2.84 7.04
CA VAL A 55 -17.89 -3.34 7.91
C VAL A 55 -17.36 -4.33 8.95
N TYR A 56 -16.45 -5.22 8.56
CA TYR A 56 -15.93 -6.27 9.44
C TYR A 56 -14.54 -5.95 9.99
N TRP A 57 -14.12 -4.67 9.98
CA TRP A 57 -12.80 -4.23 10.43
C TRP A 57 -12.42 -4.82 11.78
N ASP A 58 -13.30 -4.72 12.79
CA ASP A 58 -13.06 -5.21 14.16
C ASP A 58 -12.87 -6.74 14.27
N ILE A 59 -13.11 -7.48 13.17
CA ILE A 59 -12.90 -8.94 13.07
C ILE A 59 -11.62 -9.24 12.29
N VAL A 60 -11.36 -8.53 11.19
CA VAL A 60 -10.30 -8.86 10.23
C VAL A 60 -9.02 -8.03 10.39
N ASP A 61 -9.03 -6.99 11.22
CA ASP A 61 -7.93 -6.04 11.36
C ASP A 61 -6.59 -6.70 11.73
N ASN A 62 -6.61 -7.68 12.61
CA ASN A 62 -5.43 -8.44 13.04
C ASN A 62 -4.88 -9.40 11.97
N ASP A 63 -5.69 -9.79 10.99
CA ASP A 63 -5.21 -10.63 9.86
C ASP A 63 -4.65 -9.76 8.72
N MET A 64 -4.97 -8.46 8.71
CA MET A 64 -4.52 -7.50 7.69
C MET A 64 -3.20 -6.80 8.03
N PHE A 65 -2.75 -6.87 9.28
CA PHE A 65 -1.52 -6.25 9.77
C PHE A 65 -0.54 -7.31 10.30
#